data_AF-A0A942GZW9-F1
#
_entry.id   AF-A0A942GZW9-F1
#
_cell.length_a   1.000
_cell.length_b   1.000
_cell.length_c   1.000
_cell.angle_alpha   90.00
_cell.angle_beta   90.00
_cell.angle_gamma   90.00
#
_symmetry.space_group_name_H-M   'P 1'
#
loop_
_entity.id
_entity.type
_entity.pdbx_description
1 polymer ?
#
loop_
_entity_poly.entity_id
_entity_poly.type
_entity_poly.pdbx_seq_one_letter_code
_entity_poly.pdbx_strand_id
1 'polypeptide(L)'
;MKPHPDKKVLDELFPWIRKYQELASKHGIDDIFQDNGGKILQVVLALGLSILPGREGNDAKDDAGNEFELKSVNTLLTRGFSTHHHMNPTIIAKYRKVDWIFAVYEGIELKEIYRLTPKDLEPYYAKWEEKWHDDGEKDINNPKIPLAFVQEKGKKVFP
;
A
#
# COMPACT_ATOMS: atom_id res chain seq x y z
N MET A 1 1.01 20.88 35.33
CA MET A 1 0.39 21.22 34.03
C MET A 1 -1.09 20.87 34.08
N LYS A 2 -1.97 21.64 33.43
CA LYS A 2 -3.42 21.37 33.36
C LYS A 2 -3.76 20.73 32.00
N PRO A 3 -4.55 19.64 31.95
CA PRO A 3 -4.98 19.05 30.67
C PRO A 3 -5.79 20.02 29.82
N HIS A 4 -5.66 19.92 28.49
CA HIS A 4 -6.49 20.64 27.52
C HIS A 4 -7.96 20.19 27.64
N PRO A 5 -8.95 21.08 27.45
CA PRO A 5 -10.38 20.72 27.51
C PRO A 5 -10.77 19.52 26.63
N ASP A 6 -10.19 19.42 25.42
CA ASP A 6 -10.47 18.35 24.46
C ASP A 6 -10.00 16.95 24.91
N LYS A 7 -9.24 16.85 26.01
CA LYS A 7 -8.89 15.55 26.60
C LYS A 7 -10.13 14.72 26.92
N LYS A 8 -11.24 15.38 27.31
CA LYS A 8 -12.52 14.71 27.55
C LYS A 8 -13.09 14.08 26.28
N VAL A 9 -13.05 14.82 25.17
CA VAL A 9 -13.50 14.32 23.86
C VAL A 9 -12.67 13.12 23.44
N LEU A 10 -11.34 13.18 23.61
CA LEU A 10 -10.47 12.04 23.34
C LEU A 10 -10.85 10.82 24.19
N ASP A 11 -11.11 11.00 25.48
CA ASP A 11 -11.48 9.90 26.39
C ASP A 11 -12.81 9.23 26.01
N GLU A 12 -13.76 10.00 25.46
CA GLU A 12 -15.03 9.49 24.94
C GLU A 12 -14.84 8.68 23.65
N LEU A 13 -13.91 9.09 22.78
CA LEU A 13 -13.63 8.42 21.51
C LEU A 13 -12.75 7.17 21.68
N PHE A 14 -11.83 7.18 22.65
CA PHE A 14 -10.76 6.20 22.75
C PHE A 14 -11.21 4.73 22.89
N PRO A 15 -12.33 4.40 23.56
CA PRO A 15 -12.85 3.02 23.57
C PRO A 15 -13.13 2.46 22.17
N TRP A 16 -13.58 3.29 21.23
CA TRP A 16 -13.84 2.87 19.85
C TRP A 16 -12.54 2.70 19.05
N ILE A 17 -11.56 3.57 19.29
CA ILE A 17 -10.22 3.44 18.74
C ILE A 17 -9.57 2.13 19.19
N ARG A 18 -9.72 1.75 20.47
CA ARG A 18 -9.22 0.46 20.98
C ARG A 18 -9.89 -0.73 20.29
N LYS A 19 -11.21 -0.69 20.07
CA LYS A 19 -11.90 -1.74 19.31
C LYS A 19 -11.41 -1.84 17.87
N TYR A 20 -11.09 -0.71 17.24
CA TYR A 20 -10.51 -0.69 15.89
C TYR A 20 -9.11 -1.32 15.89
N GLN A 21 -8.26 -0.99 16.87
CA GLN A 21 -6.97 -1.64 17.07
C GLN A 21 -7.10 -3.15 17.32
N GLU A 22 -8.05 -3.58 18.17
CA GLU A 22 -8.30 -5.00 18.43
C GLU A 22 -8.70 -5.75 17.16
N LEU A 23 -9.49 -5.12 16.28
CA LEU A 23 -9.78 -5.67 14.96
C LEU A 23 -8.51 -5.74 14.10
N ALA A 24 -7.72 -4.67 14.05
CA ALA A 24 -6.47 -4.63 13.29
C ALA A 24 -5.49 -5.74 13.71
N SER A 25 -5.31 -5.93 15.01
CA SER A 25 -4.41 -6.95 15.56
C SER A 25 -4.83 -8.37 15.19
N LYS A 26 -6.14 -8.66 15.06
CA LYS A 26 -6.61 -9.96 14.56
C LYS A 26 -6.21 -10.23 13.11
N HIS A 27 -5.94 -9.18 12.35
CA HIS A 27 -5.52 -9.25 10.95
C HIS A 27 -4.01 -8.98 10.77
N GLY A 28 -3.21 -9.08 11.84
CA GLY A 28 -1.76 -8.94 11.78
C GLY A 28 -1.25 -7.49 11.68
N ILE A 29 -2.06 -6.52 12.11
CA ILE A 29 -1.68 -5.10 12.15
C ILE A 29 -1.41 -4.71 13.62
N ASP A 30 -0.14 -4.46 13.94
CA ASP A 30 0.30 -4.19 15.30
C ASP A 30 -0.11 -2.79 15.81
N ASP A 31 -0.10 -1.78 14.95
CA ASP A 31 -0.42 -0.39 15.32
C ASP A 31 -1.20 0.32 14.20
N ILE A 32 -2.44 0.72 14.47
CA ILE A 32 -3.28 1.45 13.51
C ILE A 32 -2.76 2.86 13.19
N PHE A 33 -1.92 3.44 14.05
CA PHE A 33 -1.40 4.80 13.93
C PHE A 33 -0.01 4.87 13.30
N GLN A 34 0.63 3.73 13.00
CA GLN A 34 1.92 3.67 12.31
C GLN A 34 1.78 3.03 10.94
N ASP A 35 2.64 3.44 9.99
CA ASP A 35 2.79 2.82 8.67
C ASP A 35 1.47 2.59 7.90
N ASN A 36 0.49 3.49 8.09
CA ASN A 36 -0.87 3.38 7.55
C ASN A 36 -1.66 2.15 8.03
N GLY A 37 -1.37 1.57 9.20
CA GLY A 37 -2.03 0.35 9.70
C GLY A 37 -3.56 0.43 9.69
N GLY A 38 -4.13 1.54 10.17
CA GLY A 38 -5.58 1.74 10.16
C GLY A 38 -6.19 1.84 8.75
N LYS A 39 -5.40 2.20 7.74
CA LYS A 39 -5.82 2.19 6.33
C LYS A 39 -5.68 0.80 5.73
N ILE A 40 -4.54 0.13 5.95
CA ILE A 40 -4.29 -1.24 5.48
C ILE A 40 -5.42 -2.17 5.92
N LEU A 41 -5.93 -2.01 7.16
CA LEU A 41 -7.07 -2.78 7.66
C LEU A 41 -8.29 -2.70 6.72
N GLN A 42 -8.60 -1.51 6.19
CA GLN A 42 -9.73 -1.33 5.27
C GLN A 42 -9.53 -2.12 3.97
N VAL A 43 -8.32 -2.15 3.43
CA VAL A 43 -8.00 -2.89 2.19
C VAL A 43 -8.11 -4.40 2.40
N VAL A 44 -7.50 -4.93 3.46
CA VAL A 44 -7.47 -6.38 3.68
C VAL A 44 -8.86 -6.92 4.00
N LEU A 45 -9.70 -6.15 4.72
CA LEU A 45 -11.10 -6.50 4.94
C LEU A 45 -11.95 -6.37 3.68
N ALA A 46 -11.73 -5.34 2.87
CA ALA A 46 -12.48 -5.14 1.62
C ALA A 46 -12.22 -6.22 0.57
N LEU A 47 -11.00 -6.77 0.54
CA LEU A 47 -10.58 -7.76 -0.47
C LEU A 47 -10.46 -9.20 0.06
N GLY A 48 -10.66 -9.42 1.37
CA GLY A 48 -10.46 -10.73 1.98
C GLY A 48 -8.99 -11.20 1.93
N LEU A 49 -8.05 -10.27 2.12
CA LEU A 49 -6.62 -10.58 2.11
C LEU A 49 -6.09 -10.83 3.53
N SER A 50 -5.01 -11.61 3.61
CA SER A 50 -4.23 -11.83 4.83
C SER A 50 -2.84 -11.20 4.68
N ILE A 51 -2.41 -10.41 5.67
CA ILE A 51 -1.08 -9.78 5.68
C ILE A 51 0.00 -10.86 5.83
N LEU A 52 1.07 -10.73 5.04
CA LEU A 52 2.25 -11.58 5.16
C LEU A 52 3.25 -10.96 6.16
N PRO A 53 3.83 -11.76 7.07
CA PRO A 53 4.85 -11.26 7.98
C PRO A 53 6.18 -11.04 7.26
N GLY A 54 6.88 -9.96 7.63
CA GLY A 54 8.23 -9.65 7.14
C GLY A 54 8.28 -8.50 6.13
N ARG A 55 9.33 -7.68 6.20
CA ARG A 55 9.48 -6.45 5.40
C ARG A 55 10.03 -6.67 4.00
N GLU A 56 10.66 -7.82 3.74
CA GLU A 56 11.34 -8.10 2.46
C GLU A 56 10.48 -8.93 1.49
N GLY A 57 9.34 -9.46 1.96
CA GLY A 57 8.40 -10.29 1.21
C GLY A 57 7.34 -9.49 0.46
N ASN A 58 6.39 -10.19 -0.18
CA ASN A 58 5.17 -9.56 -0.67
C ASN A 58 4.27 -9.21 0.52
N ASP A 59 3.35 -8.27 0.33
CA ASP A 59 2.65 -7.62 1.45
C ASP A 59 1.45 -8.43 1.97
N ALA A 60 0.73 -9.12 1.07
CA ALA A 60 -0.47 -9.86 1.42
C ALA A 60 -0.72 -11.06 0.50
N LYS A 61 -1.62 -11.95 0.92
CA LYS A 61 -2.12 -13.07 0.11
C LYS A 61 -3.64 -13.24 0.20
N ASP A 62 -4.22 -13.85 -0.83
CA ASP A 62 -5.61 -14.31 -0.80
C ASP A 62 -5.74 -15.77 -0.28
N ASP A 63 -6.98 -16.24 -0.13
CA ASP A 63 -7.29 -17.60 0.33
C ASP A 63 -6.83 -18.71 -0.65
N ALA A 64 -6.59 -18.36 -1.91
CA ALA A 64 -6.04 -19.28 -2.90
C ALA A 64 -4.50 -19.33 -2.87
N GLY A 65 -3.86 -18.51 -2.02
CA GLY A 65 -2.42 -18.43 -1.86
C GLY A 65 -1.72 -17.54 -2.89
N ASN A 66 -2.46 -16.75 -3.68
CA ASN A 66 -1.84 -15.76 -4.54
C ASN A 66 -1.30 -14.62 -3.67
N GLU A 67 -0.04 -14.23 -3.91
CA GLU A 67 0.60 -13.13 -3.20
C GLU A 67 0.50 -11.82 -3.99
N PHE A 68 0.50 -10.70 -3.27
CA PHE A 68 0.32 -9.37 -3.82
C PHE A 68 1.28 -8.35 -3.20
N GLU A 69 1.75 -7.41 -4.01
CA GLU A 69 2.32 -6.15 -3.51
C GLU A 69 1.18 -5.16 -3.23
N LEU A 70 1.19 -4.48 -2.08
CA LEU A 70 0.23 -3.46 -1.70
C LEU A 70 0.87 -2.07 -1.78
N LYS A 71 0.25 -1.15 -2.53
CA LYS A 71 0.59 0.28 -2.50
C LYS A 71 -0.63 1.12 -2.20
N SER A 72 -0.41 2.25 -1.53
CA SER A 72 -1.47 3.21 -1.22
C SER A 72 -1.08 4.64 -1.54
N VAL A 73 -2.08 5.48 -1.79
CA VAL A 73 -1.91 6.92 -1.99
C VAL A 73 -3.00 7.69 -1.26
N ASN A 74 -2.67 8.83 -0.67
CA ASN A 74 -3.65 9.80 -0.18
C ASN A 74 -3.75 10.97 -1.17
N THR A 75 -4.88 11.10 -1.85
CA THR A 75 -5.12 12.08 -2.91
C THR A 75 -5.10 13.53 -2.43
N LEU A 76 -5.25 13.76 -1.12
CA LEU A 76 -5.07 15.08 -0.50
C LEU A 76 -3.59 15.51 -0.43
N LEU A 77 -2.65 14.58 -0.61
CA LEU A 77 -1.21 14.83 -0.45
C LEU A 77 -0.42 14.60 -1.73
N THR A 78 -0.75 13.56 -2.50
CA THR A 78 -0.02 13.23 -3.73
C THR A 78 -0.87 12.39 -4.67
N ARG A 79 -0.46 12.30 -5.94
CA ARG A 79 -1.08 11.47 -6.98
C ARG A 79 -0.09 10.46 -7.58
N GLY A 80 1.02 10.18 -6.90
CA GLY A 80 2.01 9.19 -7.32
C GLY A 80 2.26 8.16 -6.22
N PHE A 81 2.10 6.87 -6.54
CA PHE A 81 2.43 5.77 -5.65
C PHE A 81 3.95 5.64 -5.54
N SER A 82 4.47 5.55 -4.32
CA SER A 82 5.86 5.15 -4.06
C SER A 82 6.08 3.68 -4.41
N THR A 83 7.34 3.32 -4.66
CA THR A 83 7.73 1.94 -4.95
C THR A 83 8.79 1.47 -3.96
N HIS A 84 10.07 1.58 -4.31
CA HIS A 84 11.22 1.15 -3.53
C HIS A 84 12.33 2.20 -3.54
N HIS A 85 12.97 2.45 -2.39
CA HIS A 85 14.05 3.46 -2.27
C HIS A 85 15.37 3.04 -2.93
N HIS A 86 15.54 1.75 -3.16
CA HIS A 86 16.71 1.13 -3.77
C HIS A 86 16.25 0.24 -4.93
N MET A 87 15.61 0.85 -5.94
CA MET A 87 15.06 0.09 -7.07
C MET A 87 16.21 -0.39 -7.98
N ASN A 88 16.28 -1.70 -8.19
CA ASN A 88 17.30 -2.39 -8.97
C ASN A 88 16.72 -3.66 -9.63
N PRO A 89 17.46 -4.35 -10.53
CA PRO A 89 16.95 -5.52 -11.24
C PRO A 89 16.46 -6.66 -10.34
N THR A 90 17.05 -6.87 -9.16
CA THR A 90 16.60 -7.89 -8.21
C THR A 90 15.18 -7.59 -7.69
N ILE A 91 14.92 -6.33 -7.32
CA ILE A 91 13.60 -5.89 -6.87
C ILE A 91 12.59 -5.96 -8.02
N ILE A 92 12.98 -5.54 -9.23
CA ILE A 92 12.11 -5.57 -10.41
C ILE A 92 11.73 -7.01 -10.77
N ALA A 93 12.69 -7.95 -10.69
CA ALA A 93 12.44 -9.37 -10.93
C ALA A 93 11.48 -9.98 -9.89
N LYS A 94 11.46 -9.49 -8.64
CA LYS A 94 10.43 -9.86 -7.65
C LYS A 94 9.07 -9.29 -8.06
N TYR A 95 9.02 -8.02 -8.43
CA TYR A 95 7.77 -7.34 -8.79
C TYR A 95 7.05 -7.95 -10.00
N ARG A 96 7.79 -8.51 -10.96
CA ARG A 96 7.21 -9.24 -12.11
C ARG A 96 6.50 -10.55 -11.75
N LYS A 97 6.61 -11.03 -10.51
CA LYS A 97 6.04 -12.34 -10.11
C LYS A 97 4.65 -12.25 -9.48
N VAL A 98 4.20 -11.05 -9.13
CA VAL A 98 2.96 -10.85 -8.37
C VAL A 98 2.14 -9.72 -8.93
N ASP A 99 0.84 -9.81 -8.70
CA ASP A 99 -0.07 -8.71 -8.98
C ASP A 99 0.06 -7.64 -7.90
N TRP A 100 -0.25 -6.40 -8.28
CA TRP A 100 -0.22 -5.26 -7.38
C TRP A 100 -1.64 -4.79 -7.08
N ILE A 101 -1.87 -4.47 -5.81
CA ILE A 101 -3.10 -3.84 -5.32
C ILE A 101 -2.78 -2.39 -4.96
N PHE A 102 -3.46 -1.47 -5.63
CA PHE A 102 -3.33 -0.04 -5.44
C PHE A 102 -4.56 0.53 -4.74
N ALA A 103 -4.40 0.95 -3.50
CA ALA A 103 -5.46 1.55 -2.69
C ALA A 103 -5.41 3.08 -2.73
N VAL A 104 -6.53 3.70 -3.09
CA VAL A 104 -6.68 5.16 -3.19
C VAL A 104 -7.46 5.64 -1.98
N TYR A 105 -6.86 6.57 -1.23
CA TYR A 105 -7.48 7.18 -0.06
C TYR A 105 -7.69 8.67 -0.27
N GLU A 106 -8.71 9.21 0.40
CA GLU A 106 -8.84 10.63 0.67
C GLU A 106 -8.83 10.81 2.19
N GLY A 107 -7.73 11.37 2.73
CA GLY A 107 -7.53 11.40 4.18
C GLY A 107 -7.32 9.99 4.75
N ILE A 108 -8.27 9.53 5.57
CA ILE A 108 -8.30 8.18 6.15
C ILE A 108 -9.29 7.23 5.44
N GLU A 109 -10.10 7.75 4.54
CA GLU A 109 -11.19 7.01 3.90
C GLU A 109 -10.70 6.31 2.63
N LEU A 110 -10.89 4.99 2.56
CA LEU A 110 -10.65 4.22 1.35
C LEU A 110 -11.69 4.60 0.29
N LYS A 111 -11.20 5.03 -0.89
CA LYS A 111 -12.03 5.51 -1.99
C LYS A 111 -12.14 4.53 -3.14
N GLU A 112 -11.04 3.88 -3.50
CA GLU A 112 -11.00 2.94 -4.63
C GLU A 112 -9.87 1.93 -4.41
N ILE A 113 -10.01 0.73 -4.97
CA ILE A 113 -8.88 -0.21 -5.10
C ILE A 113 -8.80 -0.72 -6.53
N TYR A 114 -7.57 -0.75 -7.07
CA TYR A 114 -7.26 -1.29 -8.39
C TYR A 114 -6.28 -2.44 -8.28
N ARG A 115 -6.46 -3.46 -9.12
CA ARG A 115 -5.53 -4.56 -9.33
C ARG A 115 -4.86 -4.43 -10.70
N LEU A 116 -3.53 -4.50 -10.72
CA LEU A 116 -2.73 -4.56 -11.96
C LEU A 116 -1.88 -5.83 -11.95
N THR A 117 -1.79 -6.49 -13.10
CA THR A 117 -0.92 -7.65 -13.30
C THR A 117 0.51 -7.22 -13.65
N PRO A 118 1.52 -8.13 -13.57
CA PRO A 118 2.86 -7.85 -14.07
C PRO A 118 2.88 -7.31 -15.50
N LYS A 119 2.01 -7.81 -16.37
CA LYS A 119 1.91 -7.36 -17.77
C LYS A 119 1.47 -5.90 -17.87
N ASP A 120 0.56 -5.46 -17.00
CA ASP A 120 0.08 -4.08 -16.99
C ASP A 120 1.19 -3.12 -16.52
N LEU A 121 2.09 -3.57 -15.64
CA LEU A 121 3.18 -2.79 -15.06
C LEU A 121 4.50 -2.89 -15.83
N GLU A 122 4.63 -3.81 -16.79
CA GLU A 122 5.84 -4.04 -17.59
C GLU A 122 6.43 -2.76 -18.22
N PRO A 123 5.65 -1.78 -18.71
CA PRO A 123 6.21 -0.53 -19.20
C PRO A 123 7.04 0.25 -18.16
N TYR A 124 6.72 0.13 -16.87
CA TYR A 124 7.51 0.73 -15.80
C TYR A 124 8.74 -0.10 -15.46
N TYR A 125 8.61 -1.43 -15.45
CA TYR A 125 9.72 -2.34 -15.17
C TYR A 125 10.83 -2.18 -16.21
N ALA A 126 10.49 -2.24 -17.50
CA ALA A 126 11.44 -2.05 -18.60
C ALA A 126 12.12 -0.67 -18.52
N LYS A 127 11.34 0.39 -18.27
CA LYS A 127 11.86 1.75 -18.13
C LYS A 127 12.84 1.89 -16.96
N TRP A 128 12.58 1.21 -15.84
CA TRP A 128 13.47 1.27 -14.67
C TRP A 128 14.73 0.44 -14.87
N GLU A 129 14.65 -0.73 -15.52
CA GLU A 129 15.84 -1.51 -15.85
C GLU A 129 16.74 -0.78 -16.85
N GLU A 130 16.17 -0.23 -17.92
CA GLU A 130 16.90 0.59 -18.88
C GLU A 130 17.59 1.76 -18.20
N LYS A 131 16.86 2.54 -17.38
CA LYS A 131 17.43 3.64 -16.61
C LYS A 131 18.55 3.20 -15.67
N TRP A 132 18.39 2.07 -14.98
CA TRP A 132 19.40 1.55 -14.06
C TRP A 132 20.71 1.22 -14.80
N HIS A 133 20.62 0.61 -15.98
CA HIS A 133 21.78 0.37 -16.84
C HIS A 133 22.41 1.66 -17.37
N ASP A 134 21.59 2.60 -17.87
CA ASP A 134 22.04 3.88 -18.42
C ASP A 134 22.75 4.76 -17.37
N ASP A 135 22.30 4.69 -16.12
CA ASP A 135 22.90 5.42 -14.99
C ASP A 135 24.14 4.71 -14.41
N GLY A 136 24.64 3.64 -15.06
CA GLY A 136 25.83 2.91 -14.64
C GLY A 136 25.59 2.02 -13.43
N GLU A 137 24.49 1.25 -13.45
CA GLU A 137 24.13 0.28 -12.41
C GLU A 137 23.78 0.92 -11.06
N LYS A 138 23.25 2.14 -11.11
CA LYS A 138 22.89 2.91 -9.93
C LYS A 138 21.42 2.74 -9.57
N ASP A 139 21.16 2.37 -8.32
CA ASP A 139 19.81 2.24 -7.78
C ASP A 139 18.96 3.51 -7.98
N ILE A 140 17.73 3.30 -8.44
CA ILE A 140 16.77 4.38 -8.66
C ILE A 140 16.03 4.67 -7.35
N ASN A 141 16.10 5.92 -6.89
CA ASN A 141 15.47 6.31 -5.64
C ASN A 141 13.96 6.55 -5.80
N ASN A 142 13.15 5.60 -5.34
CA ASN A 142 11.70 5.71 -5.15
C ASN A 142 10.95 6.25 -6.39
N PRO A 143 11.12 5.61 -7.57
CA PRO A 143 10.36 6.00 -8.75
C PRO A 143 8.86 5.87 -8.50
N LYS A 144 8.07 6.75 -9.10
CA LYS A 144 6.62 6.83 -8.86
C LYS A 144 5.81 6.22 -10.00
N ILE A 145 4.68 5.62 -9.63
CA ILE A 145 3.63 5.24 -10.58
C ILE A 145 2.46 6.23 -10.42
N PRO A 146 2.06 6.97 -11.47
CA PRO A 146 0.96 7.93 -11.39
C PRO A 146 -0.40 7.24 -11.16
N LEU A 147 -1.25 7.87 -10.35
CA LEU A 147 -2.63 7.41 -10.11
C LEU A 147 -3.44 7.29 -11.41
N ALA A 148 -3.28 8.25 -12.33
CA ALA A 148 -4.00 8.23 -13.60
C ALA A 148 -3.69 6.94 -14.41
N PHE A 149 -2.43 6.49 -14.41
CA PHE A 149 -2.04 5.24 -15.06
C PHE A 149 -2.71 4.02 -14.41
N VAL A 150 -2.71 3.97 -13.08
CA VAL A 150 -3.37 2.89 -12.31
C VAL A 150 -4.87 2.85 -12.60
N GLN A 151 -5.53 4.00 -12.65
CA GLN A 151 -6.97 4.08 -12.97
C GLN A 151 -7.28 3.70 -14.42
N GLU A 152 -6.38 4.04 -15.36
CA GLU A 152 -6.56 3.75 -16.79
C GLU A 152 -6.33 2.26 -17.11
N LYS A 153 -5.28 1.65 -16.52
CA LYS A 153 -4.85 0.28 -16.85
C LYS A 153 -5.36 -0.77 -15.87
N GLY A 154 -5.65 -0.38 -14.63
CA GLY A 154 -6.04 -1.30 -13.57
C GLY A 154 -7.48 -1.78 -13.66
N LYS A 155 -7.70 -3.01 -13.21
CA LYS A 155 -9.05 -3.49 -12.92
C LYS A 155 -9.50 -2.94 -11.58
N LYS A 156 -10.55 -2.11 -11.55
CA LYS A 156 -11.18 -1.67 -10.30
C LYS A 156 -11.80 -2.88 -9.58
N VAL A 157 -11.41 -3.11 -8.33
CA VAL A 157 -11.85 -4.24 -7.49
C VAL A 157 -12.62 -3.79 -6.25
N PHE A 158 -12.57 -2.50 -5.90
CA PHE A 158 -13.36 -1.89 -4.83
C PHE A 158 -13.91 -0.52 -5.27
N PRO A 159 -15.22 -0.24 -5.08
CA PRO A 159 -15.89 1.01 -5.42
C PRO A 159 -15.33 2.25 -4.75
#